data_AF-A0AA36GW19-F1
#
_entry.id   AF-A0AA36GW19-F1
#
_cell.length_a   1.000
_cell.length_b   1.000
_cell.length_c   1.000
_cell.angle_alpha   90.00
_cell.angle_beta   90.00
_cell.angle_gamma   90.00
#
_symmetry.space_group_name_H-M   'P 1'
#
loop_
_entity.id
_entity.type
_entity.pdbx_description
1 polymer ?
#
loop_
_entity_poly.entity_id
_entity_poly.type
_entity_poly.pdbx_seq_one_letter_code
_entity_poly.pdbx_strand_id
1 'polypeptide(L)'
;MHFNAAQAPLASTLEEWWKMTDEQKVVLIVLCKLVEMSKVKCKRYWPSEVEQSLLFGAYEITLESEESFTDDEYLMRRLKMTHSKTGESRSITQLHYREWPDHGCPSGENQLINIIEKMAEYNKNSTAPVLVHCSAGVGRTGTIISVNYIRELIESEELDSLDIFELVMSLRKQRASMVQTQVCCV
;
A
#
# COMPACT_ATOMS: atom_id res chain seq x y z
N MET A 1 1.94 -11.73 7.37
CA MET A 1 1.87 -10.25 7.50
C MET A 1 0.43 -9.83 7.83
N HIS A 2 0.20 -8.77 8.60
CA HIS A 2 -1.15 -8.23 8.84
C HIS A 2 -1.39 -6.98 7.98
N PHE A 3 -2.61 -6.82 7.45
CA PHE A 3 -2.92 -5.77 6.48
C PHE A 3 -4.10 -4.91 6.90
N ASN A 4 -3.94 -3.59 6.71
CA ASN A 4 -5.04 -2.64 6.69
C ASN A 4 -5.35 -2.27 5.23
N ALA A 5 -6.50 -2.70 4.70
CA ALA A 5 -6.96 -2.33 3.36
C ALA A 5 -7.80 -1.06 3.42
N ALA A 6 -7.35 0.02 2.78
CA ALA A 6 -8.01 1.32 2.83
C ALA A 6 -8.32 1.88 1.43
N GLN A 7 -9.28 2.80 1.35
CA GLN A 7 -9.46 3.65 0.16
C GLN A 7 -8.42 4.77 0.16
N ALA A 8 -8.17 5.38 -1.00
CA ALA A 8 -7.38 6.59 -1.08
C ALA A 8 -8.00 7.71 -0.23
N PRO A 9 -7.19 8.52 0.47
CA PRO A 9 -7.72 9.64 1.24
C PRO A 9 -8.29 10.71 0.31
N LEU A 10 -9.38 11.31 0.77
CA LEU A 10 -10.00 12.50 0.19
C LEU A 10 -9.38 13.74 0.82
N ALA A 11 -9.58 14.91 0.21
CA ALA A 11 -9.09 16.17 0.76
C ALA A 11 -9.62 16.43 2.19
N SER A 12 -10.86 16.01 2.46
CA SER A 12 -11.51 16.14 3.76
C SER A 12 -11.14 15.05 4.77
N THR A 13 -10.32 14.06 4.39
CA THR A 13 -9.97 12.91 5.24
C THR A 13 -8.46 12.73 5.39
N LEU A 14 -7.67 13.77 5.09
CA LEU A 14 -6.20 13.71 5.15
C LEU A 14 -5.69 13.63 6.60
N GLU A 15 -6.35 14.31 7.52
CA GLU A 15 -6.02 14.22 8.95
C GLU A 15 -6.33 12.82 9.49
N GLU A 16 -7.52 12.29 9.20
CA GLU A 16 -7.94 10.96 9.62
C GLU A 16 -7.05 9.85 9.07
N TRP A 17 -6.51 10.05 7.86
CA TRP A 17 -5.53 9.13 7.27
C TRP A 17 -4.28 8.99 8.13
N TRP A 18 -3.69 10.12 8.52
CA TRP A 18 -2.48 10.13 9.35
C TRP A 18 -2.76 9.73 10.79
N LYS A 19 -3.92 10.10 11.31
CA LYS A 19 -4.40 9.63 12.61
C LYS A 19 -4.50 8.11 12.67
N MET A 20 -5.15 7.49 11.69
CA MET A 20 -5.24 6.03 11.59
C MET A 20 -3.86 5.39 11.43
N THR A 21 -2.98 5.98 10.62
CA THR A 21 -1.60 5.51 10.43
C THR A 21 -0.82 5.50 11.76
N ASP A 22 -1.00 6.53 12.59
CA ASP A 22 -0.38 6.60 13.91
C ASP A 22 -0.98 5.62 14.91
N GLU A 23 -2.31 5.62 15.07
CA GLU A 23 -3.03 4.78 16.04
C GLU A 23 -2.79 3.28 15.77
N GLN A 24 -2.78 2.89 14.49
CA GLN A 24 -2.54 1.50 14.06
C GLN A 24 -1.04 1.15 14.00
N LYS A 25 -0.17 2.06 14.40
CA LYS A 25 1.29 1.86 14.42
C LYS A 25 1.89 1.46 13.07
N VAL A 26 1.28 1.89 11.96
CA VAL A 26 1.73 1.58 10.60
C VAL A 26 3.15 2.12 10.36
N VAL A 27 3.97 1.28 9.73
CA VAL A 27 5.36 1.62 9.31
C VAL A 27 5.59 1.45 7.81
N LEU A 28 4.68 0.75 7.12
CA LEU A 28 4.76 0.49 5.69
C LEU A 28 3.41 0.80 5.03
N ILE A 29 3.45 1.66 4.02
CA ILE A 29 2.31 1.99 3.17
C ILE A 29 2.59 1.52 1.75
N VAL A 30 1.67 0.75 1.17
CA VAL A 30 1.72 0.31 -0.22
C VAL A 30 0.64 1.04 -0.99
N LEU A 31 1.07 1.89 -1.92
CA LEU A 31 0.25 2.78 -2.73
C LEU A 31 0.26 2.29 -4.17
N CYS A 32 -0.91 2.13 -4.78
CA CYS A 32 -1.04 1.91 -6.22
C CYS A 32 -1.37 3.21 -6.98
N LYS A 33 -1.21 3.19 -8.32
CA LYS A 33 -1.47 4.29 -9.27
C LYS A 33 -2.59 5.27 -8.85
N LEU A 34 -2.22 6.55 -8.80
CA LEU A 34 -2.99 7.70 -8.27
C LEU A 34 -3.95 8.37 -9.28
N VAL A 35 -3.68 8.17 -10.57
CA VAL A 35 -4.36 8.86 -11.68
C VAL A 35 -4.81 7.84 -12.71
N GLU A 36 -6.07 7.92 -13.08
CA GLU A 36 -6.73 6.94 -13.94
C GLU A 36 -7.54 7.71 -14.99
N MET A 37 -7.28 7.46 -16.27
CA MET A 37 -7.94 8.17 -17.38
C MET A 37 -7.96 9.70 -17.18
N SER A 38 -6.83 10.26 -16.75
CA SER A 38 -6.65 11.69 -16.44
C SER A 38 -7.48 12.23 -15.27
N LYS A 39 -8.11 11.36 -14.47
CA LYS A 39 -8.80 11.73 -13.23
C LYS A 39 -7.93 11.39 -12.02
N VAL A 40 -7.72 12.37 -11.15
CA VAL A 40 -7.04 12.16 -9.87
C VAL A 40 -7.96 11.37 -8.95
N LYS A 41 -7.51 10.18 -8.56
CA LYS A 41 -8.28 9.22 -7.75
C LYS A 41 -7.81 9.16 -6.30
N CYS A 42 -6.64 9.71 -6.03
CA CYS A 42 -6.06 9.80 -4.70
C CYS A 42 -5.49 11.21 -4.49
N LYS A 43 -5.84 11.85 -3.39
CA LYS A 43 -5.16 13.10 -3.01
C LYS A 43 -3.78 12.76 -2.47
N ARG A 44 -2.78 13.55 -2.85
CA ARG A 44 -1.43 13.43 -2.31
C ARG A 44 -1.47 13.79 -0.83
N TYR A 45 -1.07 12.86 0.01
CA TYR A 45 -1.08 13.00 1.46
C TYR A 45 0.35 13.13 2.03
N TRP A 46 1.33 13.43 1.19
CA TRP A 46 2.75 13.62 1.54
C TRP A 46 3.34 14.85 0.81
N PRO A 47 4.52 15.37 1.24
CA PRO A 47 5.22 16.47 0.59
C PRO A 47 5.72 16.15 -0.83
N SER A 48 5.97 17.17 -1.66
CA SER A 48 6.47 16.96 -3.04
C SER A 48 7.97 16.75 -3.11
N GLU A 49 8.67 17.44 -2.23
CA GLU A 49 10.12 17.65 -2.31
C GLU A 49 10.77 17.08 -1.06
N VAL A 50 11.97 16.52 -1.22
CA VAL A 50 12.78 16.03 -0.11
C VAL A 50 13.10 17.20 0.83
N GLU A 51 13.14 16.93 2.13
CA GLU A 51 13.22 17.90 3.24
C GLU A 51 11.99 18.81 3.41
N GLN A 52 11.00 18.73 2.52
CA GLN A 52 9.74 19.46 2.70
C GLN A 52 8.88 18.79 3.77
N SER A 53 8.20 19.61 4.58
CA SER A 53 7.19 19.16 5.54
C SER A 53 5.81 19.72 5.21
N LEU A 54 4.77 18.94 5.45
CA LEU A 54 3.36 19.34 5.34
C LEU A 54 2.61 18.95 6.62
N LEU A 55 1.73 19.84 7.07
CA LEU A 55 0.88 19.60 8.23
C LEU A 55 -0.50 19.08 7.79
N PHE A 56 -0.91 17.95 8.35
CA PHE A 56 -2.23 17.36 8.18
C PHE A 56 -2.88 17.21 9.56
N GLY A 57 -3.66 18.22 9.97
CA GLY A 57 -4.22 18.26 11.32
C GLY A 57 -3.13 18.34 12.38
N ALA A 58 -3.05 17.32 13.24
CA ALA A 58 -2.04 17.22 14.31
C ALA A 58 -0.73 16.51 13.87
N TYR A 59 -0.59 16.16 12.59
CA TYR A 59 0.53 15.36 12.09
C TYR A 59 1.36 16.15 11.08
N GLU A 60 2.62 16.41 11.42
CA GLU A 60 3.61 16.93 10.48
C GLU A 60 4.30 15.77 9.76
N ILE A 61 4.29 15.81 8.42
CA ILE A 61 4.87 14.78 7.57
C ILE A 61 6.02 15.40 6.78
N THR A 62 7.22 14.90 7.01
CA THR A 62 8.43 15.28 6.28
C THR A 62 8.79 14.19 5.28
N LEU A 63 9.16 14.56 4.05
CA LEU A 63 9.75 13.64 3.08
C LEU A 63 11.27 13.61 3.28
N GLU A 64 11.81 12.52 3.81
CA GLU A 64 13.25 12.38 4.11
C GLU A 64 14.05 11.86 2.91
N SER A 65 13.45 10.97 2.11
CA SER A 65 14.08 10.50 0.86
C SER A 65 13.03 10.02 -0.15
N GLU A 66 13.38 10.12 -1.43
CA GLU A 66 12.65 9.50 -2.53
C GLU A 66 13.65 8.78 -3.45
N GLU A 67 13.40 7.50 -3.70
CA GLU A 67 14.23 6.63 -4.54
C GLU A 67 13.36 6.05 -5.65
N SER A 68 13.85 6.08 -6.90
CA SER A 68 13.15 5.53 -8.06
C SER A 68 13.82 4.26 -8.52
N PHE A 69 13.05 3.19 -8.62
CA PHE A 69 13.50 1.89 -9.13
C PHE A 69 12.90 1.74 -10.53
N THR A 70 13.66 2.16 -11.54
CA THR A 70 13.19 2.25 -12.93
C THR A 70 12.87 0.86 -13.50
N ASP A 71 13.64 -0.15 -13.12
CA ASP A 71 13.48 -1.52 -13.63
C ASP A 71 12.18 -2.17 -13.11
N ASP A 72 11.68 -1.69 -11.96
CA ASP A 72 10.51 -2.25 -11.26
C ASP A 72 9.29 -1.32 -11.25
N GLU A 73 9.39 -0.15 -11.90
CA GLU A 73 8.33 0.85 -12.04
C GLU A 73 7.71 1.35 -10.71
N TYR A 74 8.43 1.27 -9.58
CA TYR A 74 8.00 1.82 -8.30
C TYR A 74 8.88 2.97 -7.79
N LEU A 75 8.29 3.76 -6.90
CA LEU A 75 8.98 4.75 -6.09
C LEU A 75 8.95 4.32 -4.64
N MET A 76 10.04 4.53 -3.93
CA MET A 76 10.10 4.39 -2.50
C MET A 76 10.26 5.76 -1.86
N ARG A 77 9.49 6.04 -0.81
CA ARG A 77 9.66 7.23 0.02
C ARG A 77 9.91 6.85 1.46
N ARG A 78 10.82 7.57 2.11
CA ARG A 78 10.95 7.59 3.56
C ARG A 78 10.28 8.86 4.08
N LEU A 79 9.25 8.66 4.88
CA LEU A 79 8.47 9.73 5.47
C LEU A 79 8.72 9.73 6.97
N LYS A 80 8.88 10.91 7.55
CA LYS A 80 8.84 11.08 9.01
C LYS A 80 7.53 11.71 9.40
N MET A 81 6.77 11.02 10.23
CA MET A 81 5.55 11.52 10.82
C MET A 81 5.84 11.96 12.26
N THR A 82 5.50 13.21 12.58
CA THR A 82 5.66 13.80 13.92
C THR A 82 4.30 14.28 14.43
N HIS A 83 3.87 13.81 15.60
CA HIS A 83 2.64 14.28 16.22
C HIS A 83 2.90 15.60 16.97
N SER A 84 2.30 16.70 16.49
CA SER A 84 2.66 18.07 16.91
C SER A 84 2.41 18.37 18.39
N LYS A 85 1.50 17.65 19.06
CA LYS A 85 1.22 17.88 20.49
C LYS A 85 2.11 17.08 21.44
N THR A 86 2.57 15.89 21.02
CA THR A 86 3.34 14.97 21.88
C THR A 86 4.83 14.98 21.54
N GLY A 87 5.19 15.44 20.33
CA GLY A 87 6.56 15.36 19.82
C GLY A 87 6.98 13.95 19.38
N GLU A 88 6.13 12.94 19.55
CA GLU A 88 6.42 11.57 19.12
C GLU A 88 6.58 11.52 17.61
N SER A 89 7.64 10.84 17.15
CA SER A 89 7.97 10.71 15.74
C SER A 89 8.11 9.25 15.32
N ARG A 90 7.75 8.93 14.08
CA ARG A 90 7.96 7.61 13.47
C ARG A 90 8.35 7.74 12.00
N SER A 91 9.31 6.93 11.58
CA SER A 91 9.63 6.73 10.16
C SER A 91 8.68 5.73 9.52
N ILE A 92 8.17 6.08 8.34
CA ILE A 92 7.21 5.31 7.56
C ILE A 92 7.79 5.16 6.15
N THR A 93 7.86 3.93 5.66
CA THR A 93 8.18 3.66 4.26
C THR A 93 6.89 3.67 3.44
N GLN A 94 6.87 4.41 2.33
CA GLN A 94 5.82 4.33 1.32
C GLN A 94 6.39 3.69 0.05
N LEU A 95 5.89 2.52 -0.32
CA LEU A 95 6.14 1.88 -1.61
C LEU A 95 5.01 2.26 -2.56
N HIS A 96 5.34 2.97 -3.63
CA HIS A 96 4.37 3.46 -4.61
C HIS A 96 4.57 2.79 -5.97
N TYR A 97 3.67 1.88 -6.30
CA TYR A 97 3.63 1.23 -7.60
C TYR A 97 2.91 2.13 -8.62
N ARG A 98 3.67 2.71 -9.57
CA ARG A 98 3.18 3.75 -10.48
C ARG A 98 2.42 3.21 -11.68
N GLU A 99 2.82 2.06 -12.21
CA GLU A 99 2.33 1.54 -13.49
C GLU A 99 1.52 0.24 -13.36
N TRP A 100 0.52 0.24 -12.46
CA TRP A 100 -0.54 -0.78 -12.50
C TRP A 100 -1.81 -0.19 -13.16
N PRO A 101 -2.20 -0.64 -14.36
CA PRO A 101 -3.47 -0.23 -14.99
C PRO A 101 -4.71 -0.69 -14.18
N ASP A 102 -5.82 0.05 -14.18
CA ASP A 102 -7.03 -0.33 -13.42
C ASP A 102 -7.73 -1.58 -13.92
N HIS A 103 -7.68 -1.77 -15.23
CA HIS A 103 -8.22 -2.91 -15.94
C HIS A 103 -7.04 -3.53 -16.68
N GLY A 104 -6.46 -4.58 -16.12
CA GLY A 104 -5.24 -5.16 -16.65
C GLY A 104 -4.44 -5.91 -15.58
N CYS A 105 -3.38 -6.55 -16.03
CA CYS A 105 -2.30 -7.03 -15.19
C CYS A 105 -1.16 -6.01 -15.19
N PRO A 106 -0.25 -6.06 -14.21
CA PRO A 106 1.07 -5.42 -14.27
C PRO A 106 1.68 -5.50 -15.69
N SER A 107 2.33 -4.42 -16.15
CA SER A 107 2.99 -4.31 -17.47
C SER A 107 4.10 -5.34 -17.70
N GLY A 108 4.55 -6.05 -16.66
CA GLY A 108 5.40 -7.22 -16.75
C GLY A 108 5.11 -8.22 -15.64
N GLU A 109 5.63 -9.44 -15.81
CA GLU A 109 5.33 -10.59 -14.93
C GLU A 109 5.97 -10.43 -13.53
N ASN A 110 7.06 -9.68 -13.41
CA ASN A 110 7.89 -9.65 -12.20
C ASN A 110 7.58 -8.46 -11.26
N GLN A 111 6.98 -7.37 -11.73
CA GLN A 111 6.83 -6.15 -10.93
C GLN A 111 5.97 -6.37 -9.68
N LEU A 112 4.91 -7.18 -9.79
CA LEU A 112 4.08 -7.53 -8.65
C LEU A 112 4.83 -8.41 -7.64
N ILE A 113 5.68 -9.32 -8.13
CA ILE A 113 6.52 -10.14 -7.25
C ILE A 113 7.54 -9.27 -6.54
N ASN A 114 8.20 -8.35 -7.26
CA ASN A 114 9.23 -7.46 -6.72
C ASN A 114 8.67 -6.56 -5.62
N ILE A 115 7.47 -5.99 -5.78
CA ILE A 115 6.87 -5.19 -4.70
C ILE A 115 6.51 -6.03 -3.48
N ILE A 116 6.06 -7.28 -3.67
CA ILE A 116 5.73 -8.18 -2.55
C ILE A 116 7.01 -8.61 -1.81
N GLU A 117 8.08 -8.90 -2.54
CA GLU A 117 9.39 -9.19 -1.92
C GLU A 117 9.91 -7.99 -1.13
N LYS A 118 9.78 -6.77 -1.67
CA LYS A 118 10.12 -5.54 -0.95
C LYS A 118 9.24 -5.34 0.29
N MET A 119 7.95 -5.62 0.20
CA MET A 119 7.06 -5.60 1.37
C MET A 119 7.54 -6.56 2.46
N ALA A 120 7.92 -7.78 2.08
CA ALA A 120 8.46 -8.76 3.01
C ALA A 120 9.79 -8.29 3.63
N GLU A 121 10.70 -7.71 2.84
CA GLU A 121 11.97 -7.14 3.32
C GLU A 121 11.74 -6.05 4.38
N TYR A 122 10.87 -5.08 4.09
CA TYR A 122 10.59 -3.96 5.01
C TYR A 122 9.78 -4.38 6.23
N ASN A 123 8.94 -5.40 6.11
CA ASN A 123 8.13 -5.89 7.22
C ASN A 123 8.80 -7.01 8.02
N LYS A 124 9.99 -7.48 7.64
CA LYS A 124 10.67 -8.65 8.24
C LYS A 124 10.77 -8.61 9.77
N ASN A 125 11.00 -7.42 10.33
CA ASN A 125 11.16 -7.21 11.78
C ASN A 125 10.00 -6.42 12.41
N SER A 126 8.85 -6.35 11.72
CA SER A 126 7.71 -5.54 12.12
C SER A 126 6.46 -6.40 12.29
N THR A 127 5.81 -6.26 13.44
CA THR A 127 4.47 -6.80 13.69
C THR A 127 3.38 -5.79 13.35
N ALA A 128 3.76 -4.56 12.96
CA ALA A 128 2.80 -3.53 12.60
C ALA A 128 2.04 -3.91 11.31
N PRO A 129 0.77 -3.49 11.19
CA PRO A 129 0.02 -3.67 9.95
C PRO A 129 0.66 -2.92 8.79
N VAL A 130 0.62 -3.55 7.62
CA VAL A 130 0.93 -2.91 6.35
C VAL A 130 -0.34 -2.29 5.79
N LEU A 131 -0.30 -0.97 5.57
CA LEU A 131 -1.43 -0.23 5.02
C LEU A 131 -1.37 -0.30 3.48
N VAL A 132 -2.30 -1.03 2.87
CA VAL A 132 -2.35 -1.17 1.41
C VAL A 132 -3.57 -0.43 0.88
N HIS A 133 -3.37 0.43 -0.12
CA HIS A 133 -4.48 1.13 -0.74
C HIS A 133 -4.26 1.41 -2.24
N CYS A 134 -5.38 1.50 -2.94
CA CYS A 134 -5.47 2.02 -4.30
C CYS A 134 -6.47 3.19 -4.31
N SER A 135 -7.33 3.32 -5.32
CA SER A 135 -8.44 4.28 -5.28
C SER A 135 -9.53 3.87 -4.28
N ALA A 136 -10.23 2.76 -4.53
CA ALA A 136 -11.31 2.26 -3.66
C ALA A 136 -10.84 1.29 -2.57
N GLY A 137 -9.59 0.81 -2.66
CA GLY A 137 -9.03 -0.14 -1.70
C GLY A 137 -9.55 -1.56 -1.84
N VAL A 138 -9.90 -2.00 -3.05
CA VAL A 138 -10.56 -3.32 -3.26
C VAL A 138 -9.93 -4.16 -4.38
N GLY A 139 -9.69 -3.57 -5.56
CA GLY A 139 -9.13 -4.27 -6.72
C GLY A 139 -7.65 -4.62 -6.53
N ARG A 140 -6.76 -3.70 -6.93
CA ARG A 140 -5.29 -3.82 -6.77
C ARG A 140 -4.87 -4.16 -5.34
N THR A 141 -5.50 -3.51 -4.35
CA THR A 141 -5.30 -3.80 -2.92
C THR A 141 -5.58 -5.27 -2.59
N GLY A 142 -6.71 -5.81 -3.05
CA GLY A 142 -7.04 -7.22 -2.83
C GLY A 142 -6.09 -8.16 -3.56
N THR A 143 -5.65 -7.81 -4.76
CA THR A 143 -4.67 -8.61 -5.51
C THR A 143 -3.33 -8.67 -4.78
N ILE A 144 -2.77 -7.53 -4.32
CA ILE A 144 -1.51 -7.49 -3.56
C ILE A 144 -1.61 -8.36 -2.30
N ILE A 145 -2.69 -8.20 -1.53
CA ILE A 145 -2.90 -8.97 -0.30
C ILE A 145 -3.02 -10.47 -0.60
N SER A 146 -3.74 -10.85 -1.65
CA SER A 146 -3.92 -12.26 -2.04
C SER A 146 -2.60 -12.89 -2.45
N VAL A 147 -1.81 -12.21 -3.28
CA VAL A 147 -0.53 -12.76 -3.76
C VAL A 147 0.50 -12.82 -2.63
N ASN A 148 0.55 -11.82 -1.73
CA ASN A 148 1.40 -11.92 -0.54
C ASN A 148 1.00 -13.10 0.35
N TYR A 149 -0.30 -13.32 0.55
CA TYR A 149 -0.78 -14.46 1.33
C TYR A 149 -0.34 -15.80 0.73
N ILE A 150 -0.49 -15.96 -0.59
CA ILE A 150 -0.03 -17.16 -1.31
C ILE A 150 1.49 -17.32 -1.15
N ARG A 151 2.27 -16.24 -1.28
CA ARG A 151 3.73 -16.27 -1.05
C ARG A 151 4.06 -16.75 0.37
N GLU A 152 3.38 -16.25 1.40
CA GLU A 152 3.61 -16.68 2.79
C GLU A 152 3.28 -18.17 2.99
N LEU A 153 2.22 -18.70 2.35
CA LEU A 153 1.91 -20.13 2.38
C LEU A 153 2.98 -20.99 1.69
N ILE A 154 3.53 -20.51 0.58
CA ILE A 154 4.63 -21.19 -0.12
C ILE A 154 5.89 -21.21 0.75
N GLU A 155 6.26 -20.08 1.35
CA GLU A 155 7.47 -19.97 2.18
C GLU A 155 7.39 -20.75 3.51
N SER A 156 6.18 -20.94 4.05
CA SER A 156 5.95 -21.71 5.27
C SER A 156 5.79 -23.21 5.03
N GLU A 157 5.85 -23.66 3.77
CA GLU A 157 5.55 -25.04 3.36
C GLU A 157 4.13 -25.51 3.75
N GLU A 158 3.21 -24.57 4.01
CA GLU A 158 1.80 -24.85 4.37
C GLU A 158 0.88 -24.99 3.15
N LEU A 159 1.42 -24.84 1.94
CA LEU A 159 0.65 -24.92 0.71
C LEU A 159 0.43 -26.36 0.23
N ASP A 160 -0.50 -27.08 0.86
CA ASP A 160 -0.94 -28.40 0.38
C ASP A 160 -1.90 -28.29 -0.82
N SER A 161 -2.78 -27.28 -0.80
CA SER A 161 -3.71 -26.97 -1.87
C SER A 161 -4.09 -25.49 -1.84
N LEU A 162 -4.27 -24.88 -3.01
CA LEU A 162 -4.66 -23.47 -3.12
C LEU A 162 -6.06 -23.35 -3.71
N ASP A 163 -7.02 -22.96 -2.88
CA ASP A 163 -8.34 -22.53 -3.34
C ASP A 163 -8.38 -21.00 -3.43
N ILE A 164 -8.13 -20.48 -4.63
CA ILE A 164 -8.18 -19.04 -4.92
C ILE A 164 -9.60 -18.48 -4.69
N PHE A 165 -10.64 -19.27 -4.96
CA PHE A 165 -12.02 -18.82 -4.78
C PHE A 165 -12.31 -18.59 -3.29
N GLU A 166 -12.00 -19.57 -2.44
CA GLU A 166 -12.18 -19.44 -0.98
C GLU A 166 -11.29 -18.34 -0.40
N LEU A 167 -10.05 -18.17 -0.88
CA LEU A 167 -9.20 -17.04 -0.50
C LEU A 167 -9.90 -15.71 -0.80
N VAL A 168 -10.38 -15.49 -2.03
CA VAL A 168 -11.07 -14.25 -2.40
C VAL A 168 -12.37 -14.08 -1.60
N MET A 169 -13.12 -15.15 -1.34
CA MET A 169 -14.32 -15.09 -0.49
C MET A 169 -13.99 -14.70 0.96
N SER A 170 -12.90 -15.21 1.51
CA SER A 170 -12.43 -14.84 2.86
C SER A 170 -12.08 -13.35 2.95
N LEU A 171 -11.43 -12.79 1.92
CA LEU A 171 -11.14 -11.36 1.85
C LEU A 171 -12.42 -10.53 1.73
N ARG A 172 -13.40 -11.00 0.93
CA ARG A 172 -14.69 -10.32 0.76
C ARG A 172 -15.55 -10.30 2.03
N LYS A 173 -15.36 -11.25 2.95
CA LYS A 173 -15.98 -11.24 4.29
C LYS A 173 -15.40 -10.13 5.19
N GLN A 174 -14.14 -9.74 4.98
CA GLN A 174 -13.47 -8.69 5.76
C GLN A 174 -13.64 -7.30 5.15
N ARG A 175 -13.65 -7.21 3.81
CA ARG A 175 -13.91 -5.98 3.06
C ARG A 175 -14.66 -6.30 1.77
N ALA A 176 -15.81 -5.68 1.55
CA ALA A 176 -16.63 -5.96 0.37
C ALA A 176 -15.86 -5.72 -0.94
N SER A 177 -16.12 -6.56 -1.95
CA SER A 177 -15.61 -6.43 -3.32
C SER A 177 -14.08 -6.57 -3.50
N MET A 178 -13.35 -7.10 -2.51
CA MET A 178 -11.95 -7.46 -2.67
C MET A 178 -11.72 -8.36 -3.89
N VAL A 179 -10.70 -8.04 -4.68
CA VAL A 179 -10.42 -8.60 -6.02
C VAL A 179 -11.62 -8.40 -6.94
N GLN A 180 -11.69 -7.23 -7.57
CA GLN A 180 -12.92 -6.69 -8.16
C GLN A 180 -13.23 -7.24 -9.57
N THR A 181 -12.22 -7.50 -10.38
CA THR A 181 -12.39 -7.81 -11.81
C THR A 181 -11.69 -9.10 -12.17
N GLN A 182 -12.35 -9.94 -12.96
CA GLN A 182 -11.71 -11.03 -13.67
C GLN A 182 -10.97 -10.43 -14.87
N VAL A 183 -9.64 -10.42 -14.82
CA VAL A 183 -8.80 -9.98 -15.94
C VAL A 183 -7.86 -11.13 -16.27
N CYS A 184 -7.84 -11.53 -17.54
CA CYS A 184 -6.84 -12.47 -18.04
C CYS A 184 -5.56 -11.68 -18.29
N CYS A 185 -4.46 -12.03 -17.63
CA CYS A 185 -3.14 -11.68 -18.14
C CYS A 185 -2.92 -12.55 -19.38
N VAL A 186 -2.70 -11.93 -20.54
CA VAL A 186 -2.48 -12.63 -21.81
C VAL A 186 -1.03 -12.47 -22.23
#